data_AF-A0A126G1P9-F1
#
_entry.id   AF-A0A126G1P9-F1
#
_cell.length_a   1.000
_cell.length_b   1.000
_cell.length_c   1.000
_cell.angle_alpha   90.00
_cell.angle_beta   90.00
_cell.angle_gamma   90.00
#
_symmetry.space_group_name_H-M   'P 1'
#
loop_
_entity.id
_entity.type
_entity.pdbx_description
1 polymer ?
#
loop_
_entity_poly.entity_id
_entity_poly.type
_entity_poly.pdbx_seq_one_letter_code
_entity_poly.pdbx_strand_id
1 'polypeptide(L)'
;MGKTAFAINVIRHIINIEKSHVLLFSLEMSTEQLLRRILAQECRLNSRKIQSGQLTTSEWQYVIRESTTLASLNLYIDDSAKISTETIKTRVKFFKLQGKKIEIIIIDYLQLLADIRQANNRSQELSLITRSLKVLAKELNLPILVLSQLNRNLEIRVNKRPLLSDLRESGCISKLSRIYTLLDKTHLFLFNLYYKKIQLFTLATGTVKLFTLDEAYISRIGNKPIYKIITESNKYLELTGNHKIFTLNGWKRCDEVNNHDMMGVHFIAIENKTKKTLLQSFSNLPLTFENLKEVNIVSFQSVFDCTCRLVHNFIVNNFIVHNSIEQDADLVIMIYREGYYNKEAEDQTITEIIIAKHRNGPTGTFQLRFNSELADFSNI
;
A
#
# COMPACT_ATOMS: atom_id res chain seq x y z
N MET A 1 -6.09 -3.39 17.36
CA MET A 1 -5.98 -4.05 16.04
C MET A 1 -5.09 -5.29 16.06
N GLY A 2 -3.83 -5.24 16.55
CA GLY A 2 -3.01 -6.46 16.66
C GLY A 2 -2.19 -6.81 15.41
N LYS A 3 -1.68 -5.83 14.64
CA LYS A 3 -0.89 -6.08 13.42
C LYS A 3 0.36 -6.94 13.69
N THR A 4 1.22 -6.50 14.60
CA THR A 4 2.42 -7.24 15.01
C THR A 4 2.06 -8.59 15.64
N ALA A 5 0.98 -8.66 16.41
CA ALA A 5 0.47 -9.91 16.97
C ALA A 5 0.09 -10.94 15.89
N PHE A 6 -0.58 -10.48 14.83
CA PHE A 6 -0.92 -11.30 13.68
C PHE A 6 0.33 -11.76 12.92
N ALA A 7 1.29 -10.87 12.68
CA ALA A 7 2.57 -11.24 12.05
C ALA A 7 3.34 -12.28 12.86
N ILE A 8 3.40 -12.13 14.19
CA ILE A 8 4.03 -13.12 15.07
C ILE A 8 3.33 -14.48 14.97
N ASN A 9 1.99 -14.51 14.91
CA ASN A 9 1.24 -15.75 14.72
C ASN A 9 1.57 -16.43 13.39
N VAL A 10 1.65 -15.66 12.30
CA VAL A 10 2.08 -16.17 10.99
C VAL A 10 3.51 -16.73 11.05
N ILE A 11 4.44 -16.02 11.69
CA ILE A 11 5.83 -16.48 11.89
C ILE A 11 5.86 -17.83 12.58
N ARG A 12 5.18 -17.94 13.73
CA ARG A 12 5.14 -19.16 14.54
C ARG A 12 4.60 -20.35 13.74
N HIS A 13 3.51 -20.14 13.00
CA HIS A 13 2.92 -21.17 12.16
C HIS A 13 3.89 -21.67 11.08
N ILE A 14 4.57 -20.76 10.38
CA ILE A 14 5.54 -21.11 9.34
C ILE A 14 6.74 -21.86 9.92
N ILE A 15 7.32 -21.38 11.02
CA ILE A 15 8.51 -22.01 11.63
C ILE A 15 8.18 -23.43 12.12
N ASN A 16 7.01 -23.62 12.73
CA ASN A 16 6.61 -24.91 13.30
C ASN A 16 6.28 -25.97 12.23
N ILE A 17 5.76 -25.56 11.07
CA ILE A 17 5.39 -26.48 9.99
C ILE A 17 6.57 -26.78 9.06
N GLU A 18 7.23 -25.73 8.56
CA GLU A 18 8.18 -25.84 7.45
C GLU A 18 9.63 -26.07 7.91
N LYS A 19 9.90 -25.98 9.23
CA LYS A 19 11.26 -25.89 9.81
C LYS A 19 12.16 -24.90 9.06
N SER A 20 11.59 -23.90 8.40
CA SER A 20 12.29 -22.97 7.51
C SER A 20 12.61 -21.67 8.24
N HIS A 21 13.52 -20.87 7.66
CA HIS A 21 13.94 -19.62 8.26
C HIS A 21 13.02 -18.46 7.88
N VAL A 22 12.68 -17.64 8.87
CA VAL A 22 11.93 -16.41 8.70
C VAL A 22 12.82 -15.23 9.05
N LEU A 23 12.85 -14.22 8.18
CA LEU A 23 13.56 -12.96 8.45
C LEU A 23 12.54 -11.88 8.80
N LEU A 24 12.64 -11.30 9.99
CA LEU A 24 11.80 -10.21 10.47
C LEU A 24 12.61 -8.92 10.59
N PHE A 25 12.26 -7.92 9.80
CA PHE A 25 12.80 -6.56 9.91
C PHE A 25 11.81 -5.70 10.72
N SER A 26 12.17 -5.41 11.96
CA SER A 26 11.35 -4.65 12.92
C SER A 26 11.85 -3.22 13.04
N LEU A 27 11.18 -2.31 12.37
CA LEU A 27 11.56 -0.90 12.29
C LEU A 27 10.96 -0.06 13.41
N GLU A 28 9.88 -0.54 14.05
CA GLU A 28 9.20 0.16 15.15
C GLU A 28 9.57 -0.39 16.53
N MET A 29 9.70 -1.71 16.66
CA MET A 29 9.91 -2.39 17.94
C MET A 29 11.33 -2.96 18.03
N SER A 30 11.92 -2.93 19.23
CA SER A 30 13.20 -3.60 19.44
C SER A 30 13.06 -5.12 19.44
N THR A 31 14.16 -5.82 19.16
CA THR A 31 14.24 -7.28 19.23
C THR A 31 13.79 -7.79 20.59
N GLU A 32 14.22 -7.13 21.66
CA GLU A 32 13.84 -7.47 23.03
C GLU A 32 12.32 -7.38 23.26
N GLN A 33 11.66 -6.32 22.77
CA GLN A 33 10.22 -6.18 22.91
C GLN A 33 9.44 -7.25 22.14
N LEU A 34 9.92 -7.62 20.95
CA LEU A 34 9.34 -8.69 20.16
C LEU A 34 9.51 -10.05 20.84
N LEU A 35 10.71 -10.38 21.31
CA LEU A 35 10.98 -11.63 22.03
C LEU A 35 10.15 -11.74 23.30
N ARG A 36 9.99 -10.66 24.07
CA ARG A 36 9.10 -10.64 25.26
C ARG A 36 7.65 -10.95 24.89
N ARG A 37 7.16 -10.47 23.74
CA ARG A 37 5.81 -10.78 23.26
C ARG A 37 5.68 -12.22 22.83
N ILE A 38 6.66 -12.75 22.10
CA ILE A 38 6.67 -14.16 21.69
C ILE A 38 6.69 -15.06 22.95
N LEU A 39 7.56 -14.76 23.93
CA LEU A 39 7.59 -15.47 25.21
C LEU A 39 6.26 -15.40 25.96
N ALA A 40 5.59 -14.25 25.99
CA ALA A 40 4.28 -14.10 26.61
C ALA A 40 3.22 -15.01 25.97
N GLN A 41 3.25 -15.12 24.64
CA GLN A 41 2.36 -16.03 23.90
C GLN A 41 2.68 -17.50 24.16
N GLU A 42 3.96 -17.91 24.11
CA GLU A 42 4.36 -19.30 24.39
C GLU A 42 4.05 -19.70 25.82
N CYS A 43 4.32 -18.80 26.77
CA CYS A 43 4.08 -19.07 28.17
C CYS A 43 2.61 -18.92 28.57
N ARG A 44 1.75 -18.36 27.70
CA ARG A 44 0.38 -17.93 28.03
C ARG A 44 0.33 -17.07 29.30
N LEU A 45 1.32 -16.18 29.46
CA LEU A 45 1.43 -15.27 30.59
C LEU A 45 1.13 -13.85 30.16
N ASN A 46 0.54 -13.08 31.09
CA ASN A 46 0.30 -11.66 30.86
C ASN A 46 1.62 -10.94 30.53
N SER A 47 1.64 -10.17 29.45
CA SER A 47 2.85 -9.48 28.99
C SER A 47 3.47 -8.57 30.06
N ARG A 48 2.65 -7.98 30.94
CA ARG A 48 3.12 -7.13 32.04
C ARG A 48 3.90 -7.92 33.08
N LYS A 49 3.50 -9.16 33.38
CA LYS A 49 4.23 -10.02 34.32
C LYS A 49 5.62 -10.37 33.81
N ILE A 50 5.73 -10.73 32.53
CA ILE A 50 7.03 -10.97 31.89
C ILE A 50 7.86 -9.68 31.87
N GLN A 51 7.23 -8.54 31.61
CA GLN A 51 7.93 -7.25 31.58
C GLN A 51 8.43 -6.80 32.95
N SER A 52 7.64 -7.00 34.01
CA SER A 52 7.99 -6.59 35.38
C SER A 52 8.85 -7.61 36.12
N GLY A 53 8.95 -8.85 35.61
CA GLY A 53 9.63 -9.95 36.29
C GLY A 53 8.88 -10.49 37.51
N GLN A 54 7.64 -10.04 37.75
CA GLN A 54 6.80 -10.50 38.85
C GLN A 54 6.15 -11.84 38.52
N LEU A 55 6.98 -12.87 38.49
CA LEU A 55 6.61 -14.25 38.21
C LEU A 55 6.78 -15.10 39.46
N THR A 56 5.87 -16.04 39.66
CA THR A 56 6.01 -17.11 40.64
C THR A 56 7.16 -18.04 40.26
N THR A 57 7.67 -18.83 41.21
CA THR A 57 8.79 -19.76 40.96
C THR A 57 8.47 -20.77 39.87
N SER A 58 7.22 -21.24 39.78
CA SER A 58 6.77 -22.16 38.72
C SER A 58 6.68 -21.47 37.36
N GLU A 59 6.14 -20.25 37.30
CA GLU A 59 6.12 -19.43 36.08
C GLU A 59 7.55 -19.15 35.57
N TRP A 60 8.49 -18.89 36.48
CA TRP A 60 9.91 -18.71 36.14
C TRP A 60 10.53 -19.95 35.51
N GLN A 61 10.32 -21.13 36.09
CA GLN A 61 10.81 -22.39 35.51
C GLN A 61 10.23 -22.64 34.12
N TYR A 62 8.95 -22.31 33.92
CA TYR A 62 8.29 -22.44 32.63
C TYR A 62 8.88 -21.46 31.60
N VAL A 63 9.07 -20.20 31.94
CA VAL A 63 9.71 -19.20 31.06
C VAL A 63 11.12 -19.62 30.68
N ILE A 64 11.92 -20.12 31.62
CA ILE A 64 13.27 -20.62 31.32
C ILE A 64 13.21 -21.74 30.29
N ARG A 65 12.31 -22.71 30.49
CA ARG A 65 12.15 -23.83 29.56
C ARG A 65 11.75 -23.33 28.17
N GLU A 66 10.71 -22.52 28.06
CA GLU A 66 10.24 -22.02 26.76
C GLU A 66 11.25 -21.07 26.09
N SER A 67 12.11 -20.38 26.86
CA SER A 67 13.18 -19.55 26.31
C SER A 67 14.23 -20.36 25.54
N THR A 68 14.49 -21.61 25.97
CA THR A 68 15.42 -22.50 25.26
C THR A 68 14.85 -22.95 23.91
N THR A 69 13.54 -23.26 23.87
CA THR A 69 12.81 -23.53 22.63
C THR A 69 12.84 -22.32 21.72
N LEU A 70 12.58 -21.12 22.26
CA LEU A 70 12.60 -19.86 21.50
C LEU A 70 13.97 -19.58 20.88
N ALA A 71 15.05 -19.80 21.62
CA ALA A 71 16.42 -19.60 21.13
C ALA A 71 16.79 -20.54 19.97
N SER A 72 16.11 -21.69 19.87
CA SER A 72 16.29 -22.63 18.76
C SER A 72 15.43 -22.34 17.53
N LEU A 73 14.53 -21.35 17.60
CA LEU A 73 13.67 -21.03 16.46
C LEU A 73 14.48 -20.48 15.30
N ASN A 74 14.04 -20.87 14.10
CA ASN A 74 14.56 -20.41 12.82
C ASN A 74 14.07 -18.98 12.49
N LEU A 75 14.20 -18.06 13.44
CA LEU A 75 13.78 -16.67 13.33
C LEU A 75 15.00 -15.75 13.46
N TYR A 76 15.24 -14.95 12.43
CA TYR A 76 16.18 -13.83 12.52
C TYR A 76 15.41 -12.53 12.65
N ILE A 77 15.73 -11.74 13.66
CA ILE A 77 15.14 -10.43 13.90
C ILE A 77 16.20 -9.37 13.67
N ASP A 78 15.82 -8.33 12.95
CA ASP A 78 16.66 -7.19 12.68
C ASP A 78 15.92 -5.91 13.07
N ASP A 79 16.39 -5.23 14.11
CA ASP A 79 15.82 -3.99 14.63
C ASP A 79 16.64 -2.74 14.25
N SER A 80 17.47 -2.86 13.20
CA SER A 80 18.23 -1.73 12.66
C SER A 80 17.28 -0.60 12.23
N ALA A 81 17.44 0.59 12.81
CA ALA A 81 16.68 1.76 12.42
C ALA A 81 16.97 2.18 10.96
N LYS A 82 15.94 2.64 10.23
CA LYS A 82 16.05 3.23 8.88
C LYS A 82 16.77 2.32 7.86
N ILE A 83 16.24 1.12 7.66
CA ILE A 83 16.76 0.17 6.66
C ILE A 83 16.23 0.50 5.24
N SER A 84 17.09 0.35 4.23
CA SER A 84 16.72 0.44 2.82
C SER A 84 16.46 -0.93 2.20
N THR A 85 15.78 -0.96 1.06
CA THR A 85 15.54 -2.21 0.33
C THR A 85 16.83 -2.90 -0.13
N GLU A 86 17.88 -2.15 -0.44
CA GLU A 86 19.20 -2.71 -0.80
C GLU A 86 19.91 -3.36 0.40
N THR A 87 19.76 -2.79 1.60
CA THR A 87 20.30 -3.40 2.83
C THR A 87 19.57 -4.71 3.15
N ILE A 88 18.24 -4.74 3.00
CA ILE A 88 17.44 -5.97 3.13
C ILE A 88 17.96 -7.03 2.15
N LYS A 89 18.13 -6.66 0.87
CA LYS A 89 18.67 -7.56 -0.17
C LYS A 89 20.03 -8.15 0.20
N THR A 90 20.95 -7.31 0.67
CA THR A 90 22.30 -7.73 1.06
C THR A 90 22.25 -8.72 2.22
N ARG A 91 21.45 -8.44 3.24
CA ARG A 91 21.27 -9.34 4.39
C ARG A 91 20.64 -10.66 3.97
N VAL A 92 19.57 -10.65 3.19
CA VAL A 92 18.94 -11.88 2.68
C VAL A 92 19.93 -12.74 1.89
N LYS A 93 20.72 -12.12 0.99
CA LYS A 93 21.75 -12.83 0.22
C LYS A 93 22.81 -13.45 1.12
N PHE A 94 23.27 -12.73 2.14
CA PHE A 94 24.22 -13.25 3.13
C PHE A 94 23.67 -14.49 3.84
N PHE A 95 22.41 -14.47 4.27
CA PHE A 95 21.76 -15.64 4.87
C PHE A 95 21.66 -16.82 3.88
N LYS A 96 21.29 -16.57 2.62
CA LYS A 96 21.27 -17.62 1.58
C LYS A 96 22.66 -18.25 1.35
N LEU A 97 23.73 -17.44 1.39
CA LEU A 97 25.12 -17.93 1.27
C LEU A 97 25.53 -18.85 2.42
N GLN A 98 24.95 -18.68 3.61
CA GLN A 98 25.14 -19.59 4.75
C GLN A 98 24.37 -20.92 4.61
N GLY A 99 23.73 -21.17 3.47
CA GLY A 99 22.94 -22.39 3.25
C GLY A 99 21.57 -22.38 3.94
N LYS A 100 21.12 -21.23 4.42
CA LYS A 100 19.85 -21.11 5.15
C LYS A 100 18.67 -21.01 4.18
N LYS A 101 17.69 -21.92 4.32
CA LYS A 101 16.44 -21.89 3.55
C LYS A 101 15.48 -20.85 4.14
N ILE A 102 15.42 -19.69 3.51
CA ILE A 102 14.49 -18.62 3.86
C ILE A 102 13.16 -18.85 3.15
N GLU A 103 12.06 -18.83 3.89
CA GLU A 103 10.72 -19.04 3.33
C GLU A 103 9.97 -17.71 3.12
N ILE A 104 10.11 -16.77 4.05
CA ILE A 104 9.41 -15.49 4.01
C ILE A 104 10.23 -14.38 4.65
N ILE A 105 10.06 -13.17 4.12
CA ILE A 105 10.55 -11.92 4.71
C ILE A 105 9.37 -11.15 5.26
N ILE A 106 9.49 -10.64 6.49
CA ILE A 106 8.47 -9.84 7.15
C ILE A 106 9.05 -8.47 7.50
N ILE A 107 8.29 -7.41 7.25
CA ILE A 107 8.71 -6.03 7.54
C ILE A 107 7.62 -5.33 8.38
N ASP A 108 7.98 -4.87 9.59
CA ASP A 108 7.10 -4.14 10.52
C ASP A 108 7.68 -2.76 10.85
N TYR A 109 7.26 -1.64 10.25
CA TYR A 109 6.20 -1.45 9.26
C TYR A 109 6.71 -0.57 8.11
N LEU A 110 6.05 -0.66 6.95
CA LEU A 110 6.49 -0.12 5.66
C LEU A 110 6.95 1.35 5.69
N GLN A 111 6.25 2.19 6.45
CA GLN A 111 6.43 3.64 6.52
C GLN A 111 7.76 4.07 7.15
N LEU A 112 8.55 3.14 7.69
CA LEU A 112 9.87 3.42 8.30
C LEU A 112 11.05 2.95 7.43
N LEU A 113 10.78 2.36 6.26
CA LEU A 113 11.83 2.05 5.29
C LEU A 113 12.42 3.35 4.75
N ALA A 114 13.75 3.44 4.78
CA ALA A 114 14.46 4.59 4.27
C ALA A 114 14.84 4.33 2.82
N ASP A 115 14.11 4.92 1.88
CA ASP A 115 14.54 4.97 0.48
C ASP A 115 14.26 6.34 -0.16
N ILE A 116 15.32 6.88 -0.76
CA ILE A 116 15.38 8.05 -1.66
C ILE A 116 15.30 9.42 -0.97
N ARG A 117 16.44 10.12 -0.93
CA ARG A 117 16.67 11.46 -0.35
C ARG A 117 15.91 12.64 -1.01
N GLN A 118 14.86 12.41 -1.80
CA GLN A 118 14.25 13.45 -2.64
C GLN A 118 12.74 13.28 -2.93
N ALA A 119 11.98 12.52 -2.12
CA ALA A 119 10.53 12.56 -2.22
C ALA A 119 9.97 13.68 -1.33
N ASN A 120 9.56 14.81 -1.94
CA ASN A 120 8.90 15.91 -1.21
C ASN A 120 7.55 15.52 -0.58
N ASN A 121 7.06 14.27 -0.77
CA ASN A 121 5.71 13.87 -0.41
C ASN A 121 5.60 12.38 -0.02
N ARG A 122 5.13 12.11 1.21
CA ARG A 122 5.10 10.80 1.89
C ARG A 122 4.43 9.68 1.08
N SER A 123 3.34 9.95 0.37
CA SER A 123 2.70 8.90 -0.45
C SER A 123 3.47 8.51 -1.71
N GLN A 124 4.31 9.40 -2.26
CA GLN A 124 5.20 9.01 -3.36
C GLN A 124 6.26 8.05 -2.82
N GLU A 125 6.81 8.34 -1.65
CA GLU A 125 7.75 7.48 -0.93
C GLU A 125 7.15 6.08 -0.71
N LEU A 126 5.92 5.98 -0.18
CA LEU A 126 5.24 4.70 0.01
C LEU A 126 4.98 3.92 -1.30
N SER A 127 4.66 4.63 -2.40
CA SER A 127 4.48 4.01 -3.72
C SER A 127 5.80 3.47 -4.28
N LEU A 128 6.88 4.22 -4.12
CA LEU A 128 8.23 3.79 -4.52
C LEU A 128 8.70 2.61 -3.67
N ILE A 129 8.47 2.64 -2.36
CA ILE A 129 8.82 1.55 -1.43
C ILE A 129 8.06 0.27 -1.77
N THR A 130 6.74 0.34 -1.97
CA THR A 130 5.97 -0.87 -2.33
C THR A 130 6.44 -1.46 -3.65
N ARG A 131 6.78 -0.62 -4.62
CA ARG A 131 7.34 -1.08 -5.90
C ARG A 131 8.71 -1.71 -5.73
N SER A 132 9.63 -1.07 -5.00
CA SER A 132 10.97 -1.61 -4.77
C SER A 132 10.91 -2.94 -4.02
N LEU A 133 10.01 -3.07 -3.03
CA LEU A 133 9.74 -4.34 -2.35
C LEU A 133 9.18 -5.40 -3.31
N LYS A 134 8.29 -5.04 -4.24
CA LYS A 134 7.77 -5.98 -5.24
C LYS A 134 8.86 -6.47 -6.21
N VAL A 135 9.76 -5.58 -6.62
CA VAL A 135 10.93 -5.94 -7.42
C VAL A 135 11.85 -6.85 -6.61
N LEU A 136 12.13 -6.49 -5.36
CA LEU A 136 12.96 -7.27 -4.45
C LEU A 136 12.40 -8.69 -4.22
N ALA A 137 11.08 -8.83 -4.01
CA ALA A 137 10.42 -10.11 -3.85
C ALA A 137 10.63 -11.02 -5.08
N LYS A 138 10.53 -10.44 -6.29
CA LYS A 138 10.79 -11.15 -7.56
C LYS A 138 12.26 -11.53 -7.72
N GLU A 139 13.18 -10.61 -7.44
CA GLU A 139 14.63 -10.86 -7.54
C GLU A 139 15.09 -11.96 -6.58
N LEU A 140 14.58 -11.95 -5.35
CA LEU A 140 14.91 -12.95 -4.34
C LEU A 140 14.13 -14.25 -4.52
N ASN A 141 13.08 -14.24 -5.34
CA ASN A 141 12.08 -15.30 -5.44
C ASN A 141 11.55 -15.73 -4.06
N LEU A 142 11.15 -14.74 -3.25
CA LEU A 142 10.63 -14.94 -1.89
C LEU A 142 9.38 -14.10 -1.65
N PRO A 143 8.37 -14.61 -0.94
CA PRO A 143 7.27 -13.79 -0.47
C PRO A 143 7.77 -12.76 0.56
N ILE A 144 7.24 -11.54 0.44
CA ILE A 144 7.48 -10.46 1.40
C ILE A 144 6.13 -10.05 1.98
N LEU A 145 5.95 -10.27 3.28
CA LEU A 145 4.80 -9.80 4.05
C LEU A 145 5.16 -8.47 4.69
N VAL A 146 4.36 -7.44 4.43
CA VAL A 146 4.61 -6.11 4.95
C VAL A 146 3.45 -5.66 5.80
N LEU A 147 3.75 -5.20 7.02
CA LEU A 147 2.77 -4.52 7.85
C LEU A 147 2.70 -3.04 7.45
N SER A 148 1.48 -2.54 7.28
CA SER A 148 1.22 -1.14 6.96
C SER A 148 0.19 -0.58 7.92
N GLN A 149 0.39 0.68 8.30
CA GLN A 149 -0.65 1.46 8.95
C GLN A 149 -1.65 2.00 7.91
N LEU A 150 -2.91 2.17 8.31
CA LEU A 150 -3.95 2.80 7.50
C LEU A 150 -4.02 4.30 7.79
N ASN A 151 -4.65 5.05 6.89
CA ASN A 151 -4.90 6.47 7.09
C ASN A 151 -5.82 6.72 8.31
N ARG A 152 -5.47 7.71 9.14
CA ARG A 152 -6.22 8.11 10.35
C ARG A 152 -7.65 8.59 10.04
N ASN A 153 -7.95 8.99 8.80
CA ASN A 153 -9.31 9.36 8.38
C ASN A 153 -10.34 8.22 8.56
N LEU A 154 -9.89 6.96 8.62
CA LEU A 154 -10.72 5.81 9.02
C LEU A 154 -11.41 6.05 10.37
N GLU A 155 -10.72 6.68 11.32
CA GLU A 155 -11.20 6.93 12.69
C GLU A 155 -12.29 8.00 12.76
N ILE A 156 -12.58 8.72 11.67
CA ILE A 156 -13.64 9.74 11.63
C ILE A 156 -14.93 9.16 11.03
N ARG A 157 -14.85 8.15 10.16
CA ARG A 157 -16.02 7.57 9.50
C ARG A 157 -16.97 6.90 10.47
N VAL A 158 -18.28 6.95 10.21
CA VAL A 158 -19.26 6.18 10.98
C VAL A 158 -18.94 4.68 10.89
N ASN A 159 -18.76 4.18 9.67
CA ASN A 159 -18.29 2.82 9.44
C ASN A 159 -16.75 2.76 9.49
N LYS A 160 -16.22 2.08 10.51
CA LYS A 160 -14.77 1.90 10.76
C LYS A 160 -14.18 0.68 10.04
N ARG A 161 -14.96 -0.01 9.21
CA ARG A 161 -14.47 -1.16 8.44
C ARG A 161 -13.46 -0.68 7.38
N PRO A 162 -12.25 -1.26 7.34
CA PRO A 162 -11.21 -0.83 6.42
C PRO A 162 -11.55 -1.21 4.98
N LEU A 163 -11.22 -0.31 4.07
CA LEU A 163 -11.34 -0.44 2.63
C LEU A 163 -9.94 -0.37 2.00
N LEU A 164 -9.79 -0.87 0.77
CA LEU A 164 -8.55 -0.71 0.02
C LEU A 164 -8.14 0.77 -0.10
N SER A 165 -9.12 1.67 -0.13
CA SER A 165 -8.86 3.10 -0.14
C SER A 165 -8.23 3.66 1.14
N ASP A 166 -8.10 2.87 2.21
CA ASP A 166 -7.50 3.32 3.48
C ASP A 166 -6.01 3.01 3.60
N LEU A 167 -5.51 2.08 2.77
CA LEU A 167 -4.08 1.95 2.50
C LEU A 167 -3.56 3.14 1.67
N ARG A 168 -4.48 3.93 1.13
CA ARG A 168 -4.19 5.04 0.24
C ARG A 168 -4.03 6.34 1.02
N GLU A 169 -3.13 7.16 0.51
CA GLU A 169 -3.31 8.60 0.55
C GLU A 169 -3.82 9.14 -0.80
N SER A 170 -4.00 8.29 -1.83
CA SER A 170 -4.42 8.69 -3.18
C SER A 170 -5.90 9.05 -3.26
N GLY A 171 -6.17 10.07 -4.06
CA GLY A 171 -7.53 10.57 -4.29
C GLY A 171 -8.30 9.80 -5.35
N CYS A 172 -9.55 10.20 -5.53
CA CYS A 172 -10.50 9.66 -6.48
C CYS A 172 -10.88 10.75 -7.49
N ILE A 173 -11.50 10.34 -8.59
CA ILE A 173 -11.88 11.22 -9.70
C ILE A 173 -13.40 11.32 -9.78
N SER A 174 -13.91 12.49 -10.19
CA SER A 174 -15.34 12.71 -10.44
C SER A 174 -15.90 11.80 -11.55
N LYS A 175 -17.20 11.50 -11.45
CA LYS A 175 -17.93 10.66 -12.41
C LYS A 175 -17.83 11.15 -13.86
N LEU A 176 -17.82 12.48 -14.06
CA LEU A 176 -17.87 13.12 -15.38
C LEU A 176 -16.49 13.31 -16.01
N SER A 177 -15.44 12.80 -15.37
CA SER A 177 -14.12 12.84 -15.94
C SER A 177 -14.01 11.93 -17.16
N ARG A 178 -13.27 12.39 -18.15
CA ARG A 178 -13.05 11.78 -19.45
C ARG A 178 -11.69 11.11 -19.47
N ILE A 179 -11.68 9.83 -19.79
CA ILE A 179 -10.45 9.08 -20.00
C ILE A 179 -10.22 8.93 -21.50
N TYR A 180 -8.95 8.98 -21.91
CA TYR A 180 -8.55 8.73 -23.29
C TYR A 180 -8.21 7.24 -23.47
N THR A 181 -9.02 6.53 -24.26
CA THR A 181 -8.85 5.11 -24.60
C THR A 181 -8.41 4.97 -26.06
N LEU A 182 -7.61 3.95 -26.38
CA LEU A 182 -7.13 3.71 -27.75
C LEU A 182 -8.22 3.16 -28.70
N LEU A 183 -9.16 2.37 -28.16
CA LEU A 183 -10.13 1.60 -28.96
C LEU A 183 -11.25 2.47 -29.52
N ASP A 184 -11.73 3.43 -28.74
CA ASP A 184 -12.71 4.41 -29.19
C ASP A 184 -11.99 5.75 -29.31
N LYS A 185 -11.90 6.28 -30.52
CA LYS A 185 -11.27 7.58 -30.88
C LYS A 185 -11.96 8.80 -30.23
N THR A 186 -12.59 8.62 -29.08
CA THR A 186 -13.46 9.55 -28.38
C THR A 186 -13.15 9.56 -26.89
N HIS A 187 -13.30 10.71 -26.26
CA HIS A 187 -13.31 10.82 -24.81
C HIS A 187 -14.48 10.02 -24.23
N LEU A 188 -14.19 9.00 -23.43
CA LEU A 188 -15.20 8.23 -22.73
C LEU A 188 -15.35 8.74 -21.30
N PHE A 189 -16.59 8.92 -20.87
CA PHE A 189 -16.87 9.23 -19.47
C PHE A 189 -16.54 8.03 -18.59
N LEU A 190 -15.83 8.29 -17.49
CA LEU A 190 -15.29 7.29 -16.60
C LEU A 190 -16.38 6.36 -16.03
N PHE A 191 -17.58 6.89 -15.75
CA PHE A 191 -18.70 6.08 -15.26
C PHE A 191 -19.25 5.08 -16.29
N ASN A 192 -19.09 5.32 -17.60
CA ASN A 192 -19.54 4.39 -18.67
C ASN A 192 -18.61 3.18 -18.84
N LEU A 193 -17.42 3.24 -18.24
CA LEU A 193 -16.38 2.22 -18.31
C LEU A 193 -16.33 1.33 -17.07
N TYR A 194 -17.37 1.42 -16.24
CA TYR A 194 -17.47 0.67 -14.99
C TYR A 194 -17.39 -0.85 -15.25
N TYR A 195 -16.56 -1.55 -14.46
CA TYR A 195 -16.28 -2.99 -14.59
C TYR A 195 -15.65 -3.46 -15.90
N LYS A 196 -15.20 -2.55 -16.77
CA LYS A 196 -14.51 -2.90 -18.02
C LYS A 196 -13.00 -2.83 -17.85
N LYS A 197 -12.29 -3.78 -18.46
CA LYS A 197 -10.85 -3.65 -18.73
C LYS A 197 -10.67 -2.70 -19.91
N ILE A 198 -9.87 -1.66 -19.72
CA ILE A 198 -9.58 -0.67 -20.76
C ILE A 198 -8.07 -0.51 -20.94
N GLN A 199 -7.65 -0.14 -22.16
CA GLN A 199 -6.26 0.22 -22.43
C GLN A 199 -6.10 1.74 -22.41
N LEU A 200 -5.18 2.23 -21.57
CA LEU A 200 -4.93 3.65 -21.33
C LEU A 200 -3.49 4.03 -21.65
N PHE A 201 -3.29 5.32 -21.93
CA PHE A 201 -1.96 5.90 -21.99
C PHE A 201 -1.46 6.27 -20.59
N THR A 202 -0.26 5.81 -20.27
CA THR A 202 0.43 6.06 -19.00
C THR A 202 1.84 6.60 -19.25
N LEU A 203 2.34 7.49 -18.40
CA LEU A 203 3.69 8.06 -18.48
C LEU A 203 4.72 7.09 -17.88
N ALA A 204 5.64 6.58 -18.70
CA ALA A 204 6.69 5.66 -18.28
C ALA A 204 7.67 6.34 -17.30
N THR A 205 7.99 5.64 -16.22
CA THR A 205 8.89 6.14 -15.16
C THR A 205 10.32 6.29 -15.69
N GLY A 206 10.89 7.49 -15.57
CA GLY A 206 12.29 7.79 -15.90
C GLY A 206 12.49 8.76 -17.07
N THR A 207 11.51 8.87 -17.97
CA THR A 207 11.53 9.85 -19.07
C THR A 207 10.14 10.39 -19.32
N VAL A 208 9.97 11.70 -19.16
CA VAL A 208 8.72 12.45 -19.45
C VAL A 208 8.24 12.29 -20.91
N LYS A 209 9.03 11.63 -21.76
CA LYS A 209 8.81 11.49 -23.20
C LYS A 209 8.12 10.19 -23.62
N LEU A 210 8.07 9.16 -22.77
CA LEU A 210 7.58 7.83 -23.17
C LEU A 210 6.21 7.56 -22.55
N PHE A 211 5.21 7.34 -23.41
CA PHE A 211 3.90 6.85 -23.00
C PHE A 211 3.76 5.38 -23.37
N THR A 212 3.22 4.57 -22.46
CA THR A 212 2.95 3.14 -22.65
C THR A 212 1.47 2.85 -22.57
N LEU A 213 1.05 1.75 -23.20
CA LEU A 213 -0.30 1.22 -23.04
C LEU A 213 -0.36 0.36 -21.79
N ASP A 214 -1.36 0.60 -20.94
CA ASP A 214 -1.59 -0.16 -19.72
C ASP A 214 -3.04 -0.62 -19.59
N GLU A 215 -3.25 -1.78 -18.98
CA GLU A 215 -4.57 -2.28 -18.65
C GLU A 215 -5.06 -1.61 -17.37
N ALA A 216 -6.25 -1.02 -17.42
CA ALA A 216 -6.86 -0.37 -16.27
C ALA A 216 -8.26 -0.92 -15.94
N TYR A 217 -8.62 -0.80 -14.67
CA TYR A 217 -9.89 -1.21 -14.10
C TYR A 217 -10.51 -0.07 -13.30
N ILE A 218 -11.79 0.23 -13.55
CA ILE A 218 -12.49 1.34 -12.90
C ILE A 218 -13.47 0.81 -11.86
N SER A 219 -13.38 1.36 -10.65
CA SER A 219 -14.25 1.03 -9.52
C SER A 219 -14.93 2.28 -8.94
N ARG A 220 -16.17 2.13 -8.49
CA ARG A 220 -16.93 3.18 -7.79
C ARG A 220 -16.59 3.07 -6.31
N ILE A 221 -16.15 4.17 -5.70
CA ILE A 221 -15.69 4.18 -4.31
C ILE A 221 -16.79 4.67 -3.35
N GLY A 222 -17.59 5.66 -3.76
CA GLY A 222 -18.61 6.27 -2.92
C GLY A 222 -18.78 7.74 -3.24
N ASN A 223 -19.28 8.54 -2.30
CA ASN A 223 -19.41 9.99 -2.46
C ASN A 223 -18.34 10.72 -1.64
N LYS A 224 -17.66 11.70 -2.24
CA LYS A 224 -16.59 12.50 -1.60
C LYS A 224 -16.67 13.97 -2.06
N PRO A 225 -16.11 14.92 -1.29
CA PRO A 225 -15.99 16.32 -1.75
C PRO A 225 -15.04 16.40 -2.95
N ILE A 226 -15.48 17.11 -3.99
CA ILE A 226 -14.76 17.33 -5.23
C ILE A 226 -14.18 18.73 -5.26
N TYR A 227 -12.90 18.78 -5.61
CA TYR A 227 -12.16 19.97 -6.00
C TYR A 227 -12.14 20.03 -7.52
N LYS A 228 -12.35 21.22 -8.07
CA LYS A 228 -12.22 21.50 -9.49
C LYS A 228 -11.02 22.40 -9.70
N ILE A 229 -10.07 21.89 -10.47
CA ILE A 229 -8.90 22.62 -10.95
C ILE A 229 -9.22 23.14 -12.33
N ILE A 230 -8.88 24.40 -12.58
CA ILE A 230 -9.02 25.05 -13.88
C ILE A 230 -7.67 25.67 -14.23
N THR A 231 -7.22 25.43 -15.45
CA THR A 231 -6.00 26.04 -16.04
C THR A 231 -6.36 27.30 -16.81
N GLU A 232 -5.37 28.11 -17.16
CA GLU A 232 -5.56 29.32 -17.98
C GLU A 232 -6.22 29.02 -19.35
N SER A 233 -5.97 27.84 -19.93
CA SER A 233 -6.64 27.41 -21.17
C SER A 233 -8.10 26.96 -20.96
N ASN A 234 -8.65 27.12 -19.75
CA ASN A 234 -9.95 26.63 -19.30
C ASN A 234 -10.11 25.09 -19.36
N LYS A 235 -9.01 24.31 -19.48
CA LYS A 235 -9.06 22.88 -19.20
C LYS A 235 -9.30 22.67 -17.71
N TYR A 236 -10.12 21.69 -17.37
CA TYR A 236 -10.49 21.43 -15.99
C TYR A 236 -10.45 19.95 -15.62
N LEU A 237 -10.17 19.69 -14.35
CA LEU A 237 -10.22 18.36 -13.76
C LEU A 237 -10.97 18.40 -12.43
N GLU A 238 -11.84 17.41 -12.22
CA GLU A 238 -12.62 17.24 -11.00
C GLU A 238 -12.22 15.97 -10.27
N LEU A 239 -11.79 16.12 -9.03
CA LEU A 239 -11.10 15.07 -8.27
C LEU A 239 -11.17 15.38 -6.75
N THR A 240 -10.84 14.42 -5.88
CA THR A 240 -10.84 14.66 -4.42
C THR A 240 -9.56 15.36 -3.97
N GLY A 241 -9.60 16.19 -2.92
CA GLY A 241 -8.44 17.03 -2.52
C GLY A 241 -7.10 16.28 -2.41
N ASN A 242 -7.12 15.04 -1.94
CA ASN A 242 -5.93 14.19 -1.81
C ASN A 242 -5.45 13.54 -3.13
N HIS A 243 -6.13 13.70 -4.27
CA HIS A 243 -5.64 13.16 -5.54
C HIS A 243 -4.44 13.97 -6.01
N LYS A 244 -3.41 13.24 -6.42
CA LYS A 244 -2.20 13.86 -6.93
C LYS A 244 -2.26 14.06 -8.42
N ILE A 245 -1.70 15.18 -8.85
CA ILE A 245 -1.64 15.62 -10.24
C ILE A 245 -0.18 15.96 -10.53
N PHE A 246 0.24 15.67 -11.75
CA PHE A 246 1.60 15.96 -12.18
C PHE A 246 1.76 17.47 -12.38
N THR A 247 2.73 18.07 -11.72
CA THR A 247 3.14 19.48 -11.90
C THR A 247 4.59 19.54 -12.37
N LEU A 248 5.06 20.72 -12.77
CA LEU A 248 6.45 20.93 -13.20
C LEU A 248 7.47 20.47 -12.13
N ASN A 249 7.10 20.59 -10.85
CA ASN A 249 7.93 20.23 -9.70
C ASN A 249 7.63 18.82 -9.15
N GLY A 250 6.89 18.00 -9.90
CA GLY A 250 6.51 16.63 -9.52
C GLY A 250 5.05 16.48 -9.10
N TRP A 251 4.70 15.40 -8.39
CA TRP A 251 3.30 15.15 -8.03
C TRP A 251 2.86 15.95 -6.80
N LYS A 252 1.81 16.76 -6.94
CA LYS A 252 1.23 17.56 -5.86
C LYS A 252 -0.23 17.18 -5.62
N ARG A 253 -0.70 17.22 -4.37
CA ARG A 253 -2.12 17.00 -4.06
C ARG A 253 -2.95 18.20 -4.49
N CYS A 254 -4.15 17.95 -4.98
CA CYS A 254 -5.04 19.02 -5.44
C CYS A 254 -5.34 20.07 -4.37
N ASP A 255 -5.47 19.68 -3.11
CA ASP A 255 -5.69 20.62 -1.99
C ASP A 255 -4.43 21.40 -1.56
N GLU A 256 -3.27 21.06 -2.12
CA GLU A 256 -1.99 21.75 -1.87
C GLU A 256 -1.52 22.57 -3.09
N VAL A 257 -2.21 22.45 -4.24
CA VAL A 257 -1.89 23.20 -5.46
C VAL A 257 -2.17 24.69 -5.27
N ASN A 258 -1.25 25.54 -5.74
CA ASN A 258 -1.31 26.98 -5.65
C ASN A 258 -1.05 27.65 -7.00
N ASN A 259 -1.30 28.96 -7.10
CA ASN A 259 -1.25 29.71 -8.36
C ASN A 259 0.14 29.76 -9.03
N HIS A 260 1.21 29.33 -8.34
CA HIS A 260 2.56 29.26 -8.90
C HIS A 260 2.89 27.88 -9.48
N ASP A 261 2.03 26.88 -9.26
CA ASP A 261 2.22 25.56 -9.84
C ASP A 261 1.78 25.54 -11.30
N MET A 262 2.63 24.97 -12.14
CA MET A 262 2.27 24.64 -13.53
C MET A 262 1.85 23.18 -13.61
N MET A 263 0.64 22.95 -14.13
CA MET A 263 0.03 21.63 -14.24
C MET A 263 0.49 20.96 -15.52
N GLY A 264 0.86 19.68 -15.46
CA GLY A 264 1.11 18.86 -16.64
C GLY A 264 -0.21 18.59 -17.35
N VAL A 265 -0.50 19.37 -18.38
CA VAL A 265 -1.69 19.27 -19.20
C VAL A 265 -1.24 19.04 -20.64
N HIS A 266 -1.84 18.05 -21.29
CA HIS A 266 -1.79 17.77 -22.73
C HIS A 266 -0.79 16.72 -23.24
N PHE A 267 -1.32 15.91 -24.17
CA PHE A 267 -0.66 14.97 -25.08
C PHE A 267 -1.33 15.17 -26.45
N ILE A 268 -0.56 15.33 -27.54
CA ILE A 268 -1.07 15.26 -28.92
C ILE A 268 -0.69 13.90 -29.50
N ALA A 269 -1.67 13.02 -29.71
CA ALA A 269 -1.51 11.89 -30.60
C ALA A 269 -1.64 12.38 -32.04
N ILE A 270 -0.53 12.62 -32.74
CA ILE A 270 -0.57 12.77 -34.20
C ILE A 270 -0.61 11.35 -34.78
N GLU A 271 -1.77 10.88 -35.27
CA GLU A 271 -1.83 9.70 -36.13
C GLU A 271 -1.23 10.07 -37.50
N ASN A 272 -0.03 9.57 -37.81
CA ASN A 272 0.35 9.35 -39.20
C ASN A 272 -0.29 8.04 -39.67
N LYS A 273 -0.98 8.09 -40.83
CA LYS A 273 -1.84 7.06 -41.42
C LYS A 273 -1.18 5.70 -41.75
N THR A 274 0.07 5.47 -41.40
CA THR A 274 0.79 4.23 -41.77
C THR A 274 1.01 3.36 -40.53
N LYS A 275 0.21 2.30 -40.46
CA LYS A 275 0.41 1.18 -39.53
C LYS A 275 1.85 0.67 -39.61
N LYS A 276 2.39 0.37 -38.43
CA LYS A 276 3.72 -0.18 -38.09
C LYS A 276 4.75 0.89 -37.73
N THR A 277 5.33 0.69 -36.54
CA THR A 277 6.44 1.44 -35.91
C THR A 277 6.15 2.89 -35.49
N LEU A 278 5.48 3.04 -34.34
CA LEU A 278 5.32 4.32 -33.61
C LEU A 278 6.25 4.38 -32.38
N LEU A 279 7.55 4.08 -32.55
CA LEU A 279 8.52 4.11 -31.45
C LEU A 279 9.86 4.80 -31.75
N GLN A 280 10.10 5.32 -32.96
CA GLN A 280 11.43 5.86 -33.31
C GLN A 280 11.48 7.28 -33.88
N SER A 281 10.37 8.00 -34.00
CA SER A 281 10.41 9.33 -34.62
C SER A 281 9.51 10.36 -33.91
N PHE A 282 9.85 10.71 -32.67
CA PHE A 282 9.41 11.98 -32.10
C PHE A 282 10.53 12.61 -31.25
N SER A 283 11.22 13.58 -31.84
CA SER A 283 12.19 14.45 -31.18
C SER A 283 11.56 15.65 -30.48
N ASN A 284 10.24 15.88 -30.62
CA ASN A 284 9.50 16.96 -29.94
C ASN A 284 8.41 16.40 -29.00
N LEU A 285 8.47 16.81 -27.73
CA LEU A 285 7.77 16.25 -26.56
C LEU A 285 6.23 16.32 -26.61
N PRO A 286 5.48 15.39 -25.99
CA PRO A 286 4.03 15.49 -25.87
C PRO A 286 3.58 15.66 -24.41
N LEU A 287 4.26 16.53 -23.67
CA LEU A 287 3.80 17.05 -22.38
C LEU A 287 3.97 18.56 -22.37
N THR A 288 2.88 19.30 -22.17
CA THR A 288 2.93 20.74 -21.91
C THR A 288 2.59 21.03 -20.45
N PHE A 289 3.07 22.15 -19.95
CA PHE A 289 2.74 22.64 -18.63
C PHE A 289 1.97 23.95 -18.77
N GLU A 290 0.87 24.09 -18.06
CA GLU A 290 0.05 25.32 -18.07
C GLU A 290 -0.14 25.86 -16.65
N ASN A 291 -0.26 27.17 -16.55
CA ASN A 291 -0.55 27.84 -15.29
C ASN A 291 -1.94 27.48 -14.78
N LEU A 292 -2.02 27.38 -13.46
CA LEU A 292 -3.27 27.26 -12.73
C LEU A 292 -4.02 28.60 -12.74
N LYS A 293 -5.30 28.55 -13.11
CA LYS A 293 -6.22 29.71 -13.01
C LYS A 293 -6.90 29.74 -11.65
N GLU A 294 -7.50 28.64 -11.24
CA GLU A 294 -8.19 28.54 -9.94
C GLU A 294 -8.39 27.08 -9.47
N VAL A 295 -8.58 26.92 -8.15
CA VAL A 295 -8.97 25.66 -7.49
C VAL A 295 -10.12 25.93 -6.55
N ASN A 296 -11.27 25.31 -6.81
CA ASN A 296 -12.48 25.52 -6.03
C ASN A 296 -13.06 24.20 -5.52
N ILE A 297 -13.60 24.19 -4.30
CA ILE A 297 -14.42 23.07 -3.82
C ILE A 297 -15.80 23.23 -4.43
N VAL A 298 -16.24 22.23 -5.20
CA VAL A 298 -17.48 22.34 -5.99
C VAL A 298 -18.67 21.69 -5.29
N SER A 299 -18.56 20.41 -4.97
CA SER A 299 -19.72 19.64 -4.49
C SER A 299 -19.33 18.27 -3.95
N PHE A 300 -20.28 17.61 -3.29
CA PHE A 300 -20.16 16.22 -2.86
C PHE A 300 -20.76 15.32 -3.93
N GLN A 301 -19.93 14.51 -4.60
CA GLN A 301 -20.36 13.69 -5.74
C GLN A 301 -19.84 12.26 -5.65
N SER A 302 -20.45 11.36 -6.43
CA SER A 302 -19.92 10.02 -6.63
C SER A 302 -18.55 10.08 -7.31
N VAL A 303 -17.59 9.42 -6.66
CA VAL A 303 -16.20 9.35 -7.10
C VAL A 303 -15.81 7.93 -7.44
N PHE A 304 -14.85 7.85 -8.34
CA PHE A 304 -14.36 6.63 -8.92
C PHE A 304 -12.86 6.59 -8.82
N ASP A 305 -12.35 5.38 -8.88
CA ASP A 305 -10.93 5.10 -8.93
C ASP A 305 -10.60 4.29 -10.17
N CYS A 306 -9.44 4.58 -10.76
CA CYS A 306 -8.96 3.90 -11.95
C CYS A 306 -7.63 3.24 -11.62
N THR A 307 -7.62 1.92 -11.56
CA THR A 307 -6.46 1.11 -11.19
C THR A 307 -5.71 0.64 -12.44
N CYS A 308 -4.44 0.99 -12.61
CA CYS A 308 -3.58 0.61 -13.75
C CYS A 308 -2.67 -0.57 -13.37
N ARG A 309 -2.25 -1.40 -14.33
CA ARG A 309 -1.56 -2.67 -14.07
C ARG A 309 -0.03 -2.55 -14.03
N LEU A 310 0.55 -1.70 -14.86
CA LEU A 310 1.99 -1.58 -15.11
C LEU A 310 2.56 -0.25 -14.61
N VAL A 311 1.84 0.86 -14.82
CA VAL A 311 2.31 2.23 -14.55
C VAL A 311 1.30 2.95 -13.66
N HIS A 312 1.76 3.46 -12.52
CA HIS A 312 0.91 4.06 -11.48
C HIS A 312 0.52 5.52 -11.78
N ASN A 313 0.16 5.81 -13.02
CA ASN A 313 -0.43 7.08 -13.42
C ASN A 313 -1.28 6.86 -14.69
N PHE A 314 -2.17 7.80 -14.98
CA PHE A 314 -2.94 7.80 -16.22
C PHE A 314 -3.40 9.21 -16.58
N ILE A 315 -3.89 9.37 -17.81
CA ILE A 315 -4.39 10.65 -18.31
C ILE A 315 -5.91 10.73 -18.13
N VAL A 316 -6.38 11.85 -17.56
CA VAL A 316 -7.80 12.17 -17.35
C VAL A 316 -8.06 13.65 -17.60
N ASN A 317 -9.06 13.99 -18.40
CA ASN A 317 -9.32 15.37 -18.87
C ASN A 317 -8.06 16.12 -19.34
N ASN A 318 -7.10 15.38 -19.91
CA ASN A 318 -5.81 15.87 -20.38
C ASN A 318 -4.77 16.17 -19.28
N PHE A 319 -5.08 15.90 -18.02
CA PHE A 319 -4.14 15.97 -16.91
C PHE A 319 -3.55 14.59 -16.64
N ILE A 320 -2.31 14.55 -16.17
CA ILE A 320 -1.71 13.31 -15.69
C ILE A 320 -1.93 13.21 -14.18
N VAL A 321 -2.52 12.10 -13.73
CA VAL A 321 -2.86 11.87 -12.33
C VAL A 321 -2.24 10.58 -11.81
N HIS A 322 -1.90 10.56 -10.52
CA HIS A 322 -1.20 9.43 -9.89
C HIS A 322 -2.17 8.29 -9.52
N ASN A 323 -1.66 7.07 -9.45
CA ASN A 323 -2.43 5.89 -9.09
C ASN A 323 -2.03 5.27 -7.74
N SER A 324 -2.83 4.36 -7.21
CA SER A 324 -2.78 3.96 -5.79
C SER A 324 -1.76 2.87 -5.47
N ILE A 325 -1.24 2.91 -4.23
CA ILE A 325 -0.21 2.02 -3.67
C ILE A 325 -0.65 0.53 -3.64
N GLU A 326 -1.95 0.23 -3.54
CA GLU A 326 -2.37 -1.18 -3.46
C GLU A 326 -2.08 -1.99 -4.73
N GLN A 327 -1.69 -1.35 -5.82
CA GLN A 327 -1.49 -2.00 -7.10
C GLN A 327 -0.38 -3.03 -7.08
N ASP A 328 0.75 -2.74 -6.46
CA ASP A 328 1.92 -3.63 -6.46
C ASP A 328 1.74 -4.88 -5.58
N ALA A 329 0.82 -4.83 -4.61
CA ALA A 329 0.52 -5.97 -3.76
C ALA A 329 -0.20 -7.09 -4.54
N ASP A 330 0.24 -8.34 -4.35
CA ASP A 330 -0.48 -9.51 -4.87
C ASP A 330 -1.65 -9.90 -3.97
N LEU A 331 -1.52 -9.65 -2.68
CA LEU A 331 -2.49 -9.95 -1.62
C LEU A 331 -2.56 -8.73 -0.68
N VAL A 332 -3.78 -8.35 -0.29
CA VAL A 332 -4.01 -7.32 0.73
C VAL A 332 -4.92 -7.90 1.81
N ILE A 333 -4.39 -7.98 3.03
CA ILE A 333 -5.10 -8.44 4.21
C ILE A 333 -5.36 -7.23 5.11
N MET A 334 -6.61 -7.01 5.48
CA MET A 334 -7.01 -6.01 6.46
C MET A 334 -7.45 -6.70 7.74
N ILE A 335 -7.13 -6.07 8.88
CA ILE A 335 -7.55 -6.54 10.20
C ILE A 335 -8.59 -5.56 10.73
N TYR A 336 -9.78 -6.04 11.05
CA TYR A 336 -10.87 -5.23 11.61
C TYR A 336 -11.41 -5.88 12.87
N ARG A 337 -11.51 -5.10 13.95
CA ARG A 337 -12.05 -5.58 15.23
C ARG A 337 -13.13 -4.63 15.70
N GLU A 338 -14.39 -5.06 15.63
CA GLU A 338 -15.53 -4.22 16.01
C GLU A 338 -15.43 -3.79 17.48
N GLY A 339 -15.13 -4.72 18.39
CA GLY A 339 -14.94 -4.45 19.82
C GLY A 339 -13.81 -3.47 20.17
N TYR A 340 -12.94 -3.10 19.21
CA TYR A 340 -12.01 -1.99 19.41
C TYR A 340 -12.66 -0.62 19.24
N TYR A 341 -13.65 -0.51 18.36
CA TYR A 341 -14.30 0.75 18.02
C TYR A 341 -15.64 0.93 18.72
N ASN A 342 -16.36 -0.17 18.94
CA ASN A 342 -17.66 -0.18 19.60
C ASN A 342 -17.55 -0.96 20.91
N LYS A 343 -17.75 -0.27 22.05
CA LYS A 343 -17.72 -0.91 23.38
C LYS A 343 -18.95 -1.77 23.64
N GLU A 344 -20.03 -1.55 22.90
CA GLU A 344 -21.31 -2.27 23.02
C GLU A 344 -21.39 -3.47 22.05
N ALA A 345 -20.29 -3.79 21.35
CA ALA A 345 -20.24 -4.95 20.46
C ALA A 345 -20.52 -6.26 21.23
N GLU A 346 -21.30 -7.16 20.63
CA GLU A 346 -21.71 -8.44 21.23
C GLU A 346 -20.51 -9.29 21.67
N ASP A 347 -19.44 -9.33 20.87
CA ASP A 347 -18.19 -9.97 21.21
C ASP A 347 -17.00 -9.05 20.94
N GLN A 348 -16.32 -8.64 22.02
CA GLN A 348 -15.16 -7.74 21.95
C GLN A 348 -13.87 -8.44 21.46
N THR A 349 -13.88 -9.77 21.41
CA THR A 349 -12.72 -10.60 21.08
C THR A 349 -12.67 -10.97 19.59
N ILE A 350 -13.80 -10.96 18.89
CA ILE A 350 -13.88 -11.30 17.47
C ILE A 350 -13.17 -10.27 16.60
N THR A 351 -12.27 -10.75 15.76
CA THR A 351 -11.53 -9.96 14.77
C THR A 351 -11.75 -10.55 13.37
N GLU A 352 -12.21 -9.71 12.45
CA GLU A 352 -12.30 -10.03 11.03
C GLU A 352 -10.93 -9.90 10.36
N ILE A 353 -10.52 -10.95 9.65
CA ILE A 353 -9.43 -10.93 8.69
C ILE A 353 -10.04 -10.86 7.29
N ILE A 354 -9.86 -9.72 6.63
CA ILE A 354 -10.48 -9.41 5.35
C ILE A 354 -9.42 -9.51 4.26
N ILE A 355 -9.57 -10.48 3.36
CA ILE A 355 -8.78 -10.57 2.12
C ILE A 355 -9.40 -9.58 1.13
N ALA A 356 -8.92 -8.34 1.17
CA ALA A 356 -9.46 -7.23 0.39
C ALA A 356 -9.00 -7.25 -1.08
N LYS A 357 -7.85 -7.87 -1.37
CA LYS A 357 -7.33 -8.08 -2.72
C LYS A 357 -6.59 -9.40 -2.77
N HIS A 358 -6.80 -10.18 -3.82
CA HIS A 358 -6.01 -11.36 -4.13
C HIS A 358 -5.88 -11.51 -5.65
N ARG A 359 -4.65 -11.45 -6.19
CA ARG A 359 -4.42 -11.51 -7.65
C ARG A 359 -4.73 -12.88 -8.27
N ASN A 360 -4.57 -13.96 -7.48
CA ASN A 360 -4.60 -15.34 -7.97
C ASN A 360 -5.65 -16.21 -7.26
N GLY A 361 -6.61 -15.61 -6.55
CA GLY A 361 -7.60 -16.34 -5.77
C GLY A 361 -8.74 -15.46 -5.28
N PRO A 362 -9.70 -16.04 -4.53
CA PRO A 362 -10.88 -15.33 -4.09
C PRO A 362 -10.55 -14.30 -3.00
N THR A 363 -11.35 -13.23 -2.98
CA THR A 363 -11.46 -12.36 -1.81
C THR A 363 -12.48 -12.93 -0.82
N GLY A 364 -12.43 -12.50 0.42
CA GLY A 364 -13.32 -13.01 1.46
C GLY A 364 -13.02 -12.44 2.83
N THR A 365 -13.79 -12.87 3.81
CA THR A 365 -13.59 -12.52 5.21
C THR A 365 -13.73 -13.78 6.04
N PHE A 366 -12.81 -13.98 6.97
CA PHE A 366 -12.91 -15.00 8.01
C PHE A 366 -12.66 -14.33 9.36
N GLN A 367 -13.07 -15.00 10.43
CA GLN A 367 -12.99 -14.45 11.78
C GLN A 367 -11.98 -15.24 12.61
N LEU A 368 -11.26 -14.54 13.48
CA LEU A 368 -10.37 -15.09 14.49
C LEU A 368 -10.73 -14.48 15.86
N ARG A 369 -10.40 -15.19 16.93
CA ARG A 369 -10.50 -14.65 18.29
C ARG A 369 -9.19 -13.97 18.66
N PHE A 370 -9.24 -12.74 19.16
CA PHE A 370 -8.07 -12.00 19.62
C PHE A 370 -8.05 -11.90 21.14
N ASN A 371 -6.98 -12.40 21.75
CA ASN A 371 -6.71 -12.23 23.17
C ASN A 371 -5.83 -10.98 23.38
N SER A 372 -6.38 -9.94 24.01
CA SER A 372 -5.65 -8.69 24.25
C SER A 372 -4.58 -8.78 25.34
N GLU A 373 -4.69 -9.71 26.27
CA GLU A 373 -3.71 -9.87 27.35
C GLU A 373 -2.43 -10.55 26.87
N LEU A 374 -2.58 -11.52 25.95
CA LEU A 374 -1.48 -12.24 25.33
C LEU A 374 -1.03 -11.59 24.00
N ALA A 375 -1.83 -10.65 23.49
CA ALA A 375 -1.71 -10.10 22.14
C ALA A 375 -1.60 -11.25 21.11
N ASP A 376 -2.56 -12.17 21.13
CA ASP A 376 -2.53 -13.43 20.38
C ASP A 376 -3.83 -13.67 19.59
N PHE A 377 -3.75 -14.49 18.55
CA PHE A 377 -4.91 -14.89 17.74
C PHE A 377 -5.14 -16.41 17.82
N SER A 378 -6.39 -16.81 18.00
CA SER A 378 -6.79 -18.22 18.00
C SER A 378 -7.97 -18.46 17.06
N ASN A 379 -8.17 -19.73 16.70
CA ASN A 379 -9.40 -20.17 16.04
C ASN A 379 -10.61 -19.90 16.95
N ILE A 380 -11.79 -19.76 16.32
CA ILE A 380 -13.07 -19.49 16.99
C ILE A 380 -13.61 -20.73 17.70
#